data_AF-A0A4Q6BIN1-F1
#
_entry.id   AF-A0A4Q6BIN1-F1
#
_cell.length_a   1.000
_cell.length_b   1.000
_cell.length_c   1.000
_cell.angle_alpha   90.00
_cell.angle_beta   90.00
_cell.angle_gamma   90.00
#
_symmetry.space_group_name_H-M   'P 1'
#
loop_
_entity.id
_entity.type
_entity.pdbx_description
1 polymer ?
#
loop_
_entity_poly.entity_id
_entity_poly.type
_entity_poly.pdbx_seq_one_letter_code
_entity_poly.pdbx_strand_id
1 'polypeptide(L)'
;MPRKKANASLRLPVSPAERLPILEARREAKMTSSAHAYVRGSTGLFYEWLAGQRGRSLPDAPTVWIGGDCHVGNLGPIATAEGGMSIELRDLDQTVLGSPAHDVVRLALSLAMAVRASNLPGVVTLRTMESLARGYERVLEAKVADQPIDLGTPRMSPATIRAPNEGDSARAPVTTR
;
A
#
# COMPACT_ATOMS: atom_id res chain seq x y z
N MET A 1 1.71 -2.56 60.02
CA MET A 1 0.93 -3.00 58.84
C MET A 1 1.17 -2.02 57.69
N PRO A 2 1.99 -2.34 56.66
CA PRO A 2 2.14 -1.43 55.52
C PRO A 2 0.97 -1.63 54.54
N ARG A 3 0.33 -0.54 54.13
CA ARG A 3 -0.76 -0.51 53.16
C ARG A 3 -0.23 -0.89 51.77
N LYS A 4 -0.83 -1.91 51.13
CA LYS A 4 -0.65 -2.22 49.70
C LYS A 4 -1.00 -0.97 48.86
N LYS A 5 -0.04 -0.44 48.10
CA LYS A 5 -0.31 0.56 47.07
C LYS A 5 -1.16 -0.11 45.99
N ALA A 6 -2.35 0.42 45.73
CA ALA A 6 -3.22 -0.05 44.66
C ALA A 6 -2.53 0.19 43.31
N ASN A 7 -2.55 -0.82 42.45
CA ASN A 7 -2.04 -0.73 41.08
C ASN A 7 -2.78 0.38 40.34
N ALA A 8 -2.04 1.41 39.92
CA ALA A 8 -2.56 2.41 38.99
C ALA A 8 -2.85 1.69 37.67
N SER A 9 -4.13 1.40 37.42
CA SER A 9 -4.59 0.94 36.11
C SER A 9 -4.14 1.94 35.07
N LEU A 10 -3.32 1.50 34.10
CA LEU A 10 -2.96 2.29 32.92
C LEU A 10 -4.26 2.77 32.26
N ARG A 11 -4.65 4.02 32.50
CA ARG A 11 -5.73 4.67 31.76
C ARG A 11 -5.17 4.95 30.37
N LEU A 12 -5.58 4.13 29.40
CA LEU A 12 -5.35 4.45 28.00
C LEU A 12 -6.05 5.80 27.71
N PRO A 13 -5.40 6.72 26.98
CA PRO A 13 -5.92 8.06 26.75
C PRO A 13 -7.23 8.11 25.95
N VAL A 14 -7.68 6.97 25.42
CA VAL A 14 -8.92 6.81 24.65
C VAL A 14 -9.54 5.47 25.05
N SER A 15 -10.83 5.47 25.42
CA SER A 15 -11.55 4.24 25.75
C SER A 15 -11.78 3.37 24.49
N PRO A 16 -12.00 2.05 24.63
CA PRO A 16 -12.34 1.21 23.48
C PRO A 16 -13.56 1.70 22.68
N ALA A 17 -14.57 2.26 23.36
CA ALA A 17 -15.79 2.76 22.73
C ALA A 17 -15.55 4.03 21.90
N GLU A 18 -14.63 4.91 22.32
CA GLU A 18 -14.30 6.15 21.62
C GLU A 18 -13.32 5.94 20.47
N ARG A 19 -12.63 4.80 20.42
CA ARG A 19 -11.55 4.53 19.48
C ARG A 19 -12.02 4.50 18.03
N LEU A 20 -13.14 3.83 17.76
CA LEU A 20 -13.62 3.62 16.39
C LEU A 20 -13.98 4.96 15.71
N PRO A 21 -14.81 5.84 16.30
CA PRO A 21 -15.10 7.15 15.72
C PRO A 21 -13.84 8.00 15.46
N ILE A 22 -12.85 7.95 16.35
CA ILE A 22 -11.59 8.68 16.17
C ILE A 22 -10.78 8.12 14.98
N LEU A 23 -10.74 6.79 14.82
CA LEU A 23 -10.05 6.16 13.71
C LEU A 23 -10.75 6.40 12.37
N GLU A 24 -12.08 6.40 12.35
CA GLU A 24 -12.89 6.74 11.18
C GLU A 24 -12.62 8.17 10.73
N ALA A 25 -12.73 9.16 11.63
CA ALA A 25 -12.43 10.55 11.31
C ALA A 25 -10.98 10.75 10.81
N ARG A 26 -10.01 10.04 11.41
CA ARG A 26 -8.60 10.08 10.95
C ARG A 26 -8.43 9.43 9.58
N ARG A 27 -9.13 8.32 9.32
CA ARG A 27 -9.13 7.63 8.03
C ARG A 27 -9.68 8.55 6.94
N GLU A 28 -10.82 9.18 7.20
CA GLU A 28 -11.44 10.14 6.29
C GLU A 28 -10.51 11.32 5.99
N ALA A 29 -9.96 11.96 7.03
CA ALA A 29 -9.01 13.06 6.84
C ALA A 29 -7.77 12.66 6.01
N LYS A 30 -7.25 11.45 6.20
CA LYS A 30 -6.16 10.91 5.36
C LYS A 30 -6.62 10.71 3.92
N MET A 31 -7.80 10.14 3.70
CA MET A 31 -8.33 9.87 2.36
C MET A 31 -8.64 11.14 1.57
N THR A 32 -9.05 12.23 2.22
CA THR A 32 -9.33 13.50 1.55
C THR A 32 -8.08 14.27 1.11
N SER A 33 -6.88 13.82 1.53
CA SER A 33 -5.64 14.55 1.25
C SER A 33 -5.22 14.55 -0.23
N SER A 34 -5.60 13.53 -1.00
CA SER A 34 -5.32 13.43 -2.44
C SER A 34 -6.14 12.33 -3.11
N ALA A 35 -6.23 12.36 -4.44
CA ALA A 35 -6.84 11.26 -5.21
C ALA A 35 -6.11 9.91 -4.98
N HIS A 36 -4.78 9.93 -4.87
CA HIS A 36 -4.01 8.71 -4.56
C HIS A 36 -4.33 8.18 -3.16
N ALA A 37 -4.45 9.06 -2.17
CA ALA A 37 -4.84 8.70 -0.81
C ALA A 37 -6.29 8.16 -0.73
N TYR A 38 -7.20 8.72 -1.52
CA TYR A 38 -8.56 8.22 -1.63
C TYR A 38 -8.61 6.81 -2.21
N VAL A 39 -7.92 6.57 -3.33
CA VAL A 39 -7.90 5.26 -4.00
C VAL A 39 -7.34 4.17 -3.09
N ARG A 40 -6.20 4.42 -2.41
CA ARG A 40 -5.66 3.44 -1.46
C ARG A 40 -6.61 3.16 -0.29
N GLY A 41 -7.39 4.15 0.14
CA GLY A 41 -8.36 3.99 1.23
C GLY A 41 -9.71 3.41 0.78
N SER A 42 -9.91 3.13 -0.51
CA SER A 42 -11.22 2.73 -1.05
C SER A 42 -11.22 1.29 -1.55
N THR A 43 -10.64 0.36 -0.77
CA THR A 43 -10.53 -1.08 -1.13
C THR A 43 -11.88 -1.71 -1.46
N GLY A 44 -12.91 -1.47 -0.65
CA GLY A 44 -14.26 -2.00 -0.91
C GLY A 44 -14.84 -1.51 -2.25
N LEU A 45 -14.76 -0.21 -2.53
CA LEU A 45 -15.25 0.39 -3.78
C LEU A 45 -14.51 -0.15 -5.00
N PHE A 46 -13.22 -0.47 -4.88
CA PHE A 46 -12.47 -1.11 -5.95
C PHE A 46 -13.02 -2.48 -6.31
N TYR A 47 -13.32 -3.34 -5.32
CA TYR A 47 -13.89 -4.66 -5.59
C TYR A 47 -15.34 -4.59 -6.06
N GLU A 48 -16.12 -3.63 -5.57
CA GLU A 48 -17.46 -3.36 -6.09
C GLU A 48 -17.40 -2.94 -7.57
N TRP A 49 -16.50 -2.01 -7.92
CA TRP A 49 -16.27 -1.60 -9.30
C TRP A 49 -15.83 -2.77 -10.19
N LEU A 50 -14.93 -3.62 -9.67
CA LEU A 50 -14.40 -4.77 -10.40
C LEU A 50 -15.49 -5.82 -10.66
N ALA A 51 -16.31 -6.13 -9.64
CA ALA A 51 -17.45 -7.03 -9.77
C ALA A 51 -18.53 -6.49 -10.72
N GLY A 52 -18.65 -5.16 -10.84
CA GLY A 52 -19.57 -4.49 -11.76
C GLY A 52 -19.13 -4.47 -13.23
N GLN A 53 -17.91 -4.87 -13.57
CA GLN A 53 -17.40 -4.85 -14.96
C GLN A 53 -18.07 -5.92 -15.83
N ARG A 54 -19.21 -5.60 -16.47
CA ARG A 54 -19.86 -6.47 -17.45
C ARG A 54 -19.10 -6.43 -18.79
N GLY A 55 -18.56 -7.58 -19.22
CA GLY A 55 -17.98 -7.76 -20.57
C GLY A 55 -16.51 -7.37 -20.73
N ARG A 56 -15.86 -6.84 -19.69
CA ARG A 56 -14.41 -6.65 -19.60
C ARG A 56 -13.87 -7.48 -18.45
N SER A 57 -13.92 -8.80 -18.60
CA SER A 57 -13.38 -9.69 -17.57
C SER A 57 -11.86 -9.63 -17.59
N LEU A 58 -11.28 -9.68 -16.41
CA LEU A 58 -9.87 -10.03 -16.28
C LEU A 58 -9.66 -11.47 -16.80
N PRO A 59 -8.44 -11.82 -17.23
CA PRO A 59 -8.13 -13.18 -17.65
C PRO A 59 -8.53 -14.18 -16.58
N ASP A 60 -9.04 -15.33 -17.01
CA ASP A 60 -9.27 -16.46 -16.13
C ASP A 60 -7.94 -16.87 -15.48
N ALA A 61 -7.98 -17.04 -14.17
CA ALA A 61 -6.83 -17.38 -13.36
C ALA A 61 -7.25 -18.24 -12.18
N PRO A 62 -6.35 -19.08 -11.65
CA PRO A 62 -6.65 -19.90 -10.50
C PRO A 62 -6.99 -19.01 -9.29
N THR A 63 -7.90 -19.50 -8.45
CA THR A 63 -8.16 -18.89 -7.16
C THR A 63 -7.00 -19.20 -6.22
N VAL A 64 -6.31 -18.16 -5.76
CA VAL A 64 -5.18 -18.24 -4.83
C VAL A 64 -5.35 -17.21 -3.72
N TRP A 65 -4.54 -17.33 -2.66
CA TRP A 65 -4.42 -16.25 -1.69
C TRP A 65 -3.74 -15.05 -2.35
N ILE A 66 -4.46 -13.94 -2.41
CA ILE A 66 -3.96 -12.64 -2.86
C ILE A 66 -3.83 -11.69 -1.66
N GLY A 67 -3.01 -10.65 -1.79
CA GLY A 67 -2.84 -9.62 -0.78
C GLY A 67 -4.13 -8.83 -0.51
N GLY A 68 -5.02 -8.72 -1.49
CA GLY A 68 -6.34 -8.11 -1.33
C GLY A 68 -6.32 -6.59 -1.32
N ASP A 69 -5.26 -5.98 -0.77
CA ASP A 69 -5.00 -4.55 -0.75
C ASP A 69 -3.64 -4.18 -1.38
N CYS A 70 -3.32 -4.74 -2.54
CA CYS A 70 -2.05 -4.46 -3.21
C CYS A 70 -2.00 -3.02 -3.77
N HIS A 71 -1.23 -2.14 -3.14
CA HIS A 71 -1.02 -0.76 -3.57
C HIS A 71 0.41 -0.28 -3.30
N VAL A 72 0.87 0.81 -3.94
CA VAL A 72 2.27 1.28 -3.84
C VAL A 72 2.74 1.49 -2.41
N GLY A 73 1.87 1.99 -1.52
CA GLY A 73 2.22 2.19 -0.10
C GLY A 73 2.45 0.90 0.70
N ASN A 74 2.02 -0.26 0.19
CA ASN A 74 2.23 -1.58 0.78
C ASN A 74 3.47 -2.24 0.17
N LEU A 75 4.04 -1.67 -0.90
CA LEU A 75 5.38 -2.02 -1.34
C LEU A 75 6.39 -1.23 -0.51
N GLY A 76 7.54 -1.82 -0.22
CA GLY A 76 8.65 -1.00 0.21
C GLY A 76 9.99 -1.67 0.35
N PRO A 77 11.03 -0.84 0.49
CA PRO A 77 12.39 -1.29 0.74
C PRO A 77 12.46 -2.16 1.98
N ILE A 78 13.15 -3.28 1.86
CA ILE A 78 13.74 -3.98 3.00
C ILE A 78 15.24 -4.14 2.73
N ALA A 79 16.06 -3.80 3.72
CA ALA A 79 17.50 -3.98 3.63
C ALA A 79 17.83 -5.47 3.74
N THR A 80 18.68 -5.98 2.85
CA THR A 80 19.17 -7.35 2.94
C THR A 80 20.41 -7.42 3.85
N ALA A 81 20.72 -8.60 4.38
CA ALA A 81 21.87 -8.80 5.25
C ALA A 81 23.21 -8.48 4.55
N GLU A 82 23.23 -8.59 3.22
CA GLU A 82 24.38 -8.34 2.35
C GLU A 82 24.53 -6.84 1.99
N GLY A 83 23.75 -5.96 2.61
CA GLY A 83 23.76 -4.51 2.32
C GLY A 83 23.02 -4.14 1.03
N GLY A 84 22.20 -5.04 0.50
CA GLY A 84 21.30 -4.79 -0.62
C GLY A 84 19.95 -4.22 -0.20
N MET A 85 19.06 -4.05 -1.16
CA MET A 85 17.67 -3.64 -0.96
C MET A 85 16.77 -4.58 -1.77
N SER A 86 15.74 -5.14 -1.14
CA SER A 86 14.62 -5.81 -1.80
C SER A 86 13.40 -4.88 -1.76
N ILE A 87 12.47 -5.07 -2.71
CA ILE A 87 11.12 -4.51 -2.61
C ILE A 87 10.21 -5.64 -2.18
N GLU A 88 9.53 -5.46 -1.05
CA GLU A 88 8.64 -6.46 -0.49
C GLU A 88 7.23 -5.91 -0.30
N LEU A 89 6.26 -6.83 -0.35
CA LEU A 89 4.89 -6.55 0.06
C LEU A 89 4.83 -6.61 1.58
N ARG A 90 4.50 -5.48 2.18
CA ARG A 90 4.38 -5.25 3.62
C ARG A 90 2.91 -4.93 3.84
N ASP A 91 2.23 -5.74 4.64
CA ASP A 91 0.78 -5.71 4.92
C ASP A 91 -0.02 -6.79 4.18
N LEU A 92 -0.40 -7.83 4.93
CA LEU A 92 -1.12 -9.03 4.48
C LEU A 92 -2.36 -9.31 5.34
N ASP A 93 -2.84 -8.32 6.08
CA ASP A 93 -4.00 -8.46 6.97
C ASP A 93 -5.35 -8.50 6.23
N GLN A 94 -5.37 -8.07 4.97
CA GLN A 94 -6.51 -8.07 4.05
C GLN A 94 -6.47 -9.19 3.00
N THR A 95 -5.71 -10.24 3.27
CA THR A 95 -5.58 -11.38 2.34
C THR A 95 -6.92 -12.09 2.11
N VAL A 96 -7.18 -12.44 0.85
CA VAL A 96 -8.44 -13.07 0.43
C VAL A 96 -8.19 -14.08 -0.69
N LEU A 97 -9.09 -15.04 -0.87
CA LEU A 97 -9.07 -15.91 -2.05
C LEU A 97 -9.59 -15.14 -3.27
N GLY A 98 -8.79 -15.11 -4.34
CA GLY A 98 -9.15 -14.41 -5.57
C GLY A 98 -8.22 -14.69 -6.74
N SER A 99 -8.56 -14.10 -7.89
CA SER A 99 -7.66 -14.09 -9.04
C SER A 99 -6.43 -13.23 -8.73
N PRO A 100 -5.20 -13.69 -9.01
CA PRO A 100 -3.99 -12.87 -8.85
C PRO A 100 -4.04 -11.58 -9.69
N ALA A 101 -4.84 -11.55 -10.77
CA ALA A 101 -5.05 -10.35 -11.57
C ALA A 101 -5.66 -9.20 -10.76
N HIS A 102 -6.41 -9.48 -9.68
CA HIS A 102 -7.00 -8.44 -8.83
C HIS A 102 -5.91 -7.56 -8.17
N ASP A 103 -4.88 -8.18 -7.61
CA ASP A 103 -3.75 -7.46 -6.99
C ASP A 103 -2.95 -6.68 -8.03
N VAL A 104 -2.72 -7.25 -9.22
CA VAL A 104 -2.00 -6.58 -10.31
C VAL A 104 -2.75 -5.33 -10.77
N VAL A 105 -4.07 -5.43 -10.99
CA VAL A 105 -4.91 -4.30 -11.41
C VAL A 105 -5.00 -3.25 -10.31
N ARG A 106 -5.13 -3.68 -9.05
CA ARG A 106 -5.16 -2.76 -7.90
C ARG A 106 -3.84 -1.99 -7.77
N LEU A 107 -2.71 -2.67 -7.92
CA LEU A 107 -1.39 -2.05 -7.90
C LEU A 107 -1.20 -1.09 -9.08
N ALA A 108 -1.63 -1.49 -10.29
CA ALA A 108 -1.60 -0.66 -11.49
C ALA A 108 -2.38 0.65 -11.28
N LEU A 109 -3.61 0.56 -10.74
CA LEU A 109 -4.43 1.71 -10.41
C LEU A 109 -3.70 2.62 -9.39
N SER A 110 -3.13 2.05 -8.33
CA SER A 110 -2.37 2.83 -7.34
C SER A 110 -1.15 3.53 -7.96
N LEU A 111 -0.41 2.86 -8.85
CA LEU A 111 0.75 3.43 -9.53
C LEU A 111 0.34 4.57 -10.47
N ALA A 112 -0.72 4.38 -11.26
CA ALA A 112 -1.25 5.40 -12.14
C ALA A 112 -1.69 6.66 -11.37
N MET A 113 -2.33 6.47 -10.21
CA MET A 113 -2.72 7.58 -9.34
C MET A 113 -1.51 8.27 -8.71
N ALA A 114 -0.47 7.53 -8.30
CA ALA A 114 0.75 8.11 -7.77
C ALA A 114 1.47 8.98 -8.82
N VAL A 115 1.65 8.45 -10.04
CA VAL A 115 2.25 9.20 -11.16
C VAL A 115 1.47 10.48 -11.47
N ARG A 116 0.13 10.39 -11.49
CA ARG A 116 -0.76 11.54 -11.70
C ARG A 116 -0.65 12.56 -10.57
N ALA A 117 -0.61 12.11 -9.31
CA ALA A 117 -0.46 12.98 -8.15
C ALA A 117 0.91 13.69 -8.14
N SER A 118 1.94 13.09 -8.75
CA SER A 118 3.25 13.70 -8.97
C SER A 118 3.31 14.66 -10.17
N ASN A 119 2.18 14.93 -10.84
CA ASN A 119 2.10 15.81 -12.01
C ASN A 119 3.07 15.42 -13.14
N LEU A 120 3.32 14.12 -13.30
CA LEU A 120 4.22 13.60 -14.33
C LEU A 120 3.48 13.42 -15.68
N PRO A 121 4.20 13.50 -16.81
CA PRO A 121 3.60 13.30 -18.13
C PRO A 121 2.92 11.93 -18.27
N GLY A 122 1.82 11.85 -19.03
CA GLY A 122 1.07 10.61 -19.21
C GLY A 122 1.89 9.44 -19.81
N VAL A 123 2.95 9.74 -20.56
CA VAL A 123 3.91 8.71 -21.03
C VAL A 123 4.61 7.99 -19.87
N VAL A 124 4.78 8.65 -18.73
CA VAL A 124 5.30 8.00 -17.52
C VAL A 124 4.29 6.99 -16.99
N THR A 125 3.01 7.32 -16.93
CA THR A 125 1.96 6.38 -16.54
C THR A 125 1.98 5.14 -17.42
N LEU A 126 2.03 5.32 -18.75
CA LEU A 126 2.10 4.21 -19.71
C LEU A 126 3.33 3.33 -19.44
N ARG A 127 4.53 3.91 -19.36
CA ARG A 127 5.77 3.17 -19.09
C ARG A 127 5.74 2.45 -17.74
N THR A 128 5.12 3.04 -16.72
CA THR A 128 4.94 2.40 -15.41
C THR A 128 4.01 1.18 -15.53
N MET A 129 2.90 1.29 -16.27
CA MET A 129 1.99 0.15 -16.47
C MET A 129 2.67 -0.97 -17.29
N GLU A 130 3.40 -0.62 -18.34
CA GLU A 130 4.17 -1.58 -19.14
C GLU A 130 5.25 -2.27 -18.30
N SER A 131 5.96 -1.52 -17.45
CA SER A 131 7.00 -2.09 -16.58
C SER A 131 6.41 -3.03 -15.54
N LEU A 132 5.24 -2.70 -14.99
CA LEU A 132 4.51 -3.57 -14.07
C LEU A 132 4.11 -4.88 -14.75
N ALA A 133 3.43 -4.80 -15.90
CA ALA A 133 2.97 -5.97 -16.64
C ALA A 133 4.14 -6.88 -17.04
N ARG A 134 5.17 -6.31 -17.68
CA ARG A 134 6.38 -7.05 -18.07
C ARG A 134 7.09 -7.65 -16.86
N GLY A 135 7.16 -6.94 -15.74
CA GLY A 135 7.78 -7.45 -14.51
C GLY A 135 7.06 -8.67 -13.97
N TYR A 136 5.72 -8.61 -13.95
CA TYR A 136 4.87 -9.70 -13.50
C TYR A 136 4.97 -10.92 -14.44
N GLU A 137 4.87 -10.70 -15.76
CA GLU A 137 5.00 -11.75 -16.79
C GLU A 137 6.35 -12.47 -16.70
N ARG A 138 7.47 -11.73 -16.63
CA ARG A 138 8.81 -12.33 -16.52
C ARG A 138 8.95 -13.28 -15.33
N VAL A 139 8.39 -12.90 -14.18
CA VAL A 139 8.44 -13.74 -12.97
C VAL A 139 7.58 -14.99 -13.13
N LEU A 140 6.40 -14.88 -13.75
CA LEU A 140 5.56 -16.03 -14.05
C LEU A 140 6.22 -16.98 -15.04
N GLU A 141 6.79 -16.47 -16.14
CA GLU A 141 7.50 -17.25 -17.14
C GLU A 141 8.69 -17.99 -16.53
N ALA A 142 9.51 -17.31 -15.72
CA ALA A 142 10.62 -17.93 -15.02
C ALA A 142 10.15 -19.04 -14.08
N LYS A 143 9.06 -18.84 -13.34
CA LYS A 143 8.47 -19.87 -12.47
C LYS A 143 7.97 -21.08 -13.26
N VAL A 144 7.31 -20.87 -14.40
CA VAL A 144 6.83 -21.95 -15.28
C VAL A 144 8.00 -22.74 -15.87
N ALA A 145 9.09 -22.06 -16.22
CA ALA A 145 10.30 -22.66 -16.77
C ALA A 145 11.25 -23.27 -15.71
N ASP A 146 10.87 -23.24 -14.43
CA ASP A 146 11.72 -23.62 -13.28
C ASP A 146 13.10 -22.92 -13.30
N GLN A 147 13.11 -21.67 -13.74
CA GLN A 147 14.31 -20.84 -13.81
C GLN A 147 14.48 -19.99 -12.55
N PRO A 148 15.73 -19.72 -12.15
CA PRO A 148 15.99 -18.78 -11.06
C PRO A 148 15.42 -17.40 -11.40
N ILE A 149 14.68 -16.83 -10.44
CA ILE A 149 14.11 -15.49 -10.57
C ILE A 149 15.17 -14.48 -10.12
N ASP A 150 15.83 -13.83 -11.07
CA ASP A 150 16.67 -12.67 -10.78
C ASP A 150 15.84 -11.38 -10.84
N LEU A 151 15.53 -10.82 -9.68
CA LEU A 151 14.82 -9.54 -9.56
C LEU A 151 15.76 -8.34 -9.71
N GLY A 152 17.08 -8.57 -9.75
CA GLY A 152 18.11 -7.55 -9.60
C GLY A 152 18.16 -6.99 -8.18
N THR A 153 19.31 -6.49 -7.76
CA THR A 153 19.44 -5.71 -6.51
C THR A 153 19.38 -4.23 -6.88
N PRO A 154 18.28 -3.50 -6.58
CA PRO A 154 18.31 -2.04 -6.68
C PRO A 154 19.41 -1.52 -5.75
N ARG A 155 20.45 -0.90 -6.33
CA ARG A 155 21.54 -0.30 -5.55
C ARG A 155 21.04 1.02 -4.96
N MET A 156 21.15 1.16 -3.65
CA MET A 156 20.91 2.44 -2.99
C MET A 156 22.02 3.42 -3.38
N SER A 157 21.67 4.58 -3.93
CA SER A 157 22.56 5.73 -3.83
C SER A 157 22.49 6.27 -2.38
N PRO A 158 23.60 6.72 -1.79
CA PRO A 158 23.62 7.27 -0.43
C PRO A 158 22.60 8.41 -0.19
N ALA A 159 22.14 9.06 -1.25
CA ALA A 159 21.18 10.17 -1.20
C ALA A 159 19.71 9.75 -0.99
N THR A 160 19.37 8.46 -1.06
CA THR A 160 17.96 7.99 -1.06
C THR A 160 17.43 7.65 0.34
N ILE A 161 18.27 7.61 1.37
CA ILE A 161 17.83 7.39 2.76
C ILE A 161 17.37 8.72 3.35
N ARG A 162 16.12 9.11 3.09
CA ARG A 162 15.41 9.98 4.02
C ARG A 162 14.48 9.10 4.83
N ALA A 163 14.78 8.91 6.12
CA ALA A 163 13.82 8.35 7.05
C ALA A 163 12.51 9.16 6.96
N PRO A 164 11.32 8.53 7.04
CA PRO A 164 10.10 9.29 7.24
C PRO A 164 10.30 10.14 8.49
N ASN A 165 10.30 11.46 8.34
CA ASN A 165 10.40 12.37 9.47
C ASN A 165 9.23 12.08 10.41
N GLU A 166 9.51 11.55 11.59
CA GLU A 166 8.63 11.67 12.76
C GLU A 166 8.54 13.16 13.09
N GLY A 167 7.63 13.89 12.42
CA GLY A 167 7.53 15.33 12.63
C GLY A 167 6.74 16.13 11.61
N ASP A 168 6.27 15.55 10.50
CA ASP A 168 5.44 16.30 9.54
C ASP A 168 3.96 16.36 9.98
N SER A 169 3.74 16.75 11.24
CA SER A 169 2.51 17.39 11.65
C SER A 169 2.68 18.89 11.39
N ALA A 170 2.49 19.31 10.15
CA ALA A 170 2.31 20.71 9.83
C ALA A 170 1.04 21.22 10.55
N ARG A 171 1.23 21.83 11.73
CA ARG A 171 0.26 22.76 12.30
C ARG A 171 0.12 23.91 11.30
N ALA A 172 -1.02 24.00 10.63
CA ALA A 172 -1.43 25.28 10.05
C ALA A 172 -1.65 26.27 11.20
N PRO A 173 -1.16 27.53 11.11
CA PRO A 173 -1.49 28.54 12.10
C PRO A 173 -2.99 28.85 12.00
N VAL A 174 -3.68 28.74 13.13
CA VAL A 174 -5.01 29.34 13.30
C VAL A 174 -4.82 30.86 13.26
N THR A 175 -5.12 31.48 12.12
CA THR A 175 -5.33 32.92 12.05
C THR A 175 -6.77 33.20 12.50
N THR A 176 -6.89 33.68 13.73
CA THR A 176 -8.09 34.38 14.20
C THR A 176 -8.26 35.67 13.42
N ARG A 177 -9.41 35.80 12.75
CA ARG A 177 -10.08 37.07 12.51
C ARG A 177 -11.56 36.88 12.78
#